data_AF-A0A1D1ZZE2-F1
#
_entry.id   AF-A0A1D1ZZE2-F1
#
_cell.length_a   1.000
_cell.length_b   1.000
_cell.length_c   1.000
_cell.angle_alpha   90.00
_cell.angle_beta   90.00
_cell.angle_gamma   90.00
#
_symmetry.space_group_name_H-M   'P 1'
#
loop_
_entity.id
_entity.type
_entity.pdbx_description
1 polymer ?
#
loop_
_entity_poly.entity_id
_entity_poly.type
_entity_poly.pdbx_seq_one_letter_code
_entity_poly.pdbx_strand_id
1 'polypeptide(L)'
;GGGRGGGAARPKGTGAAAPARADGTATPIPTPAHRPEFLAYRILYQAVHARHGEGLALLRTLGTLRPEDAAAPAVRHALAARAALAAGDAPRFAALRARAPGLGAALMDLAVPGLRYDALCAACKAFKPGVAGRDLARMLGFVRRPEMGEGAGGEGGGGAEPQSDPLPGCSAARYVGEHEAQDEERGLASCLAWLEECGAVTGVDVEGAVFLDCKASSGRLARPADKEAVAHGDANLDIGDFMKGMGM
;
A
#
# COMPACT_ATOMS: atom_id res chain seq x y z
N GLY A 1 -60.12 47.92 -36.40
CA GLY A 1 -59.83 48.95 -35.38
C GLY A 1 -59.29 48.29 -34.14
N GLY A 2 -58.27 48.89 -33.51
CA GLY A 2 -57.72 48.51 -32.20
C GLY A 2 -56.70 47.37 -32.26
N GLY A 3 -55.49 47.46 -31.72
CA GLY A 3 -54.93 48.47 -30.84
C GLY A 3 -53.90 47.83 -29.90
N ARG A 4 -52.61 48.06 -30.18
CA ARG A 4 -51.46 48.24 -29.26
C ARG A 4 -51.47 47.44 -27.93
N GLY A 5 -50.65 46.38 -27.86
CA GLY A 5 -50.15 45.82 -26.60
C GLY A 5 -48.78 46.42 -26.27
N GLY A 6 -48.71 47.24 -25.21
CA GLY A 6 -47.51 47.97 -24.78
C GLY A 6 -46.45 47.08 -24.11
N GLY A 7 -45.19 47.37 -24.45
CA GLY A 7 -44.03 46.92 -23.70
C GLY A 7 -43.90 47.72 -22.39
N ALA A 8 -43.85 47.01 -21.27
CA ALA A 8 -43.49 47.56 -19.98
C ALA A 8 -42.05 47.15 -19.66
N ALA A 9 -41.15 48.13 -19.71
CA ALA A 9 -39.80 48.07 -19.19
C ALA A 9 -39.82 47.85 -17.67
N ARG A 10 -38.92 47.01 -17.16
CA ARG A 10 -38.53 46.98 -15.75
C ARG A 10 -37.06 47.42 -15.58
N PRO A 11 -36.74 48.10 -14.47
CA PRO A 11 -35.58 48.98 -14.39
C PRO A 11 -34.26 48.27 -14.07
N LYS A 12 -33.18 48.94 -14.49
CA LYS A 12 -31.77 48.67 -14.15
C LYS A 12 -31.61 48.67 -12.62
N GLY A 13 -31.24 47.51 -12.06
CA GLY A 13 -30.71 47.36 -10.71
C GLY A 13 -29.21 47.61 -10.72
N THR A 14 -28.82 48.66 -10.01
CA THR A 14 -27.46 49.15 -9.77
C THR A 14 -26.56 48.12 -9.10
N GLY A 15 -25.28 48.13 -9.49
CA GLY A 15 -24.24 47.33 -8.87
C GLY A 15 -24.09 47.61 -7.38
N ALA A 16 -24.07 46.53 -6.61
CA ALA A 16 -23.44 46.48 -5.30
C ALA A 16 -22.52 45.26 -5.33
N ALA A 17 -21.22 45.53 -5.38
CA ALA A 17 -20.19 44.51 -5.21
C ALA A 17 -20.35 43.90 -3.81
N ALA A 18 -20.60 42.59 -3.77
CA ALA A 18 -20.57 41.80 -2.56
C ALA A 18 -19.30 40.93 -2.57
N PRO A 19 -18.67 40.72 -1.40
CA PRO A 19 -17.25 40.42 -1.30
C PRO A 19 -16.91 38.99 -1.71
N ALA A 20 -15.70 38.86 -2.27
CA ALA A 20 -15.01 37.60 -2.49
C ALA A 20 -15.03 36.76 -1.21
N ARG A 21 -15.80 35.66 -1.23
CA ARG A 21 -15.66 34.58 -0.26
C ARG A 21 -14.61 33.62 -0.81
N ALA A 22 -13.40 33.77 -0.30
CA ALA A 22 -12.45 32.67 -0.21
C ALA A 22 -13.04 31.64 0.76
N ASP A 23 -13.33 30.45 0.25
CA ASP A 23 -13.14 29.15 0.90
C ASP A 23 -14.01 28.12 0.20
N GLY A 24 -13.34 27.13 -0.37
CA GLY A 24 -13.93 26.05 -1.12
C GLY A 24 -12.79 25.18 -1.61
N THR A 25 -12.37 24.27 -0.75
CA THR A 25 -11.44 23.17 -1.02
C THR A 25 -11.92 22.37 -2.23
N ALA A 26 -11.62 22.87 -3.43
CA ALA A 26 -11.74 22.11 -4.65
C ALA A 26 -10.63 21.07 -4.59
N THR A 27 -11.01 19.80 -4.47
CA THR A 27 -10.13 18.67 -4.68
C THR A 27 -9.31 18.92 -5.94
N PRO A 28 -7.97 18.92 -5.88
CA PRO A 28 -7.17 19.17 -7.06
C PRO A 28 -7.50 18.05 -8.06
N ILE A 29 -8.08 18.42 -9.19
CA ILE A 29 -8.18 17.57 -10.38
C ILE A 29 -6.79 17.00 -10.63
N PRO A 30 -6.61 15.69 -10.93
CA PRO A 30 -5.29 15.13 -11.18
C PRO A 30 -4.64 15.87 -12.33
N THR A 31 -3.76 16.81 -12.00
CA THR A 31 -2.95 17.53 -12.96
C THR A 31 -1.88 16.56 -13.50
N PRO A 32 -1.31 16.81 -14.69
CA PRO A 32 -0.26 15.96 -15.25
C PRO A 32 0.92 15.68 -14.31
N ALA A 33 1.14 16.54 -13.31
CA ALA A 33 2.18 16.42 -12.29
C ALA A 33 2.02 15.17 -11.38
N HIS A 34 0.80 14.70 -11.12
CA HIS A 34 0.55 13.54 -10.24
C HIS A 34 0.43 12.21 -11.00
N ARG A 35 0.50 12.23 -12.34
CA ARG A 35 0.36 11.04 -13.19
C ARG A 35 1.26 9.86 -12.76
N PRO A 36 2.55 10.07 -12.39
CA PRO A 36 3.40 8.96 -11.94
C PRO A 36 2.96 8.34 -10.61
N GLU A 37 2.33 9.12 -9.73
CA GLU A 37 1.82 8.66 -8.43
C GLU A 37 0.63 7.71 -8.62
N PHE A 38 -0.35 8.11 -9.43
CA PHE A 38 -1.49 7.24 -9.78
C PHE A 38 -1.07 5.98 -10.53
N LEU A 39 -0.05 6.08 -11.38
CA LEU A 39 0.53 4.90 -12.05
C LEU A 39 1.18 3.94 -11.06
N ALA A 40 1.90 4.47 -10.06
CA ALA A 40 2.48 3.68 -8.98
C ALA A 40 1.39 2.96 -8.17
N TYR A 41 0.31 3.66 -7.80
CA TYR A 41 -0.83 3.06 -7.10
C TYR A 41 -1.49 1.95 -7.92
N ARG A 42 -1.67 2.14 -9.23
CA ARG A 42 -2.19 1.09 -10.12
C ARG A 42 -1.31 -0.16 -10.11
N ILE A 43 0.02 0.02 -10.21
CA ILE A 43 0.97 -1.11 -10.17
C ILE A 43 0.90 -1.82 -8.82
N LEU A 44 0.83 -1.09 -7.70
CA LEU A 44 0.72 -1.66 -6.36
C LEU A 44 -0.57 -2.45 -6.20
N TYR A 45 -1.72 -1.85 -6.53
CA TYR A 45 -3.02 -2.51 -6.46
C TYR A 45 -3.03 -3.81 -7.25
N GLN A 46 -2.61 -3.75 -8.52
CA GLN A 46 -2.54 -4.92 -9.40
C GLN A 46 -1.56 -5.98 -8.90
N ALA A 47 -0.46 -5.58 -8.25
CA ALA A 47 0.51 -6.51 -7.66
C ALA A 47 -0.06 -7.22 -6.42
N VAL A 48 -0.71 -6.49 -5.52
CA VAL A 48 -1.36 -7.03 -4.32
C VAL A 48 -2.46 -8.01 -4.72
N HIS A 49 -3.24 -7.69 -5.76
CA HIS A 49 -4.36 -8.50 -6.22
C HIS A 49 -4.00 -9.47 -7.36
N ALA A 50 -2.71 -9.66 -7.67
CA ALA A 50 -2.29 -10.52 -8.78
C ALA A 50 -2.80 -11.96 -8.66
N ARG A 51 -2.93 -12.47 -7.43
CA ARG A 51 -3.48 -13.80 -7.12
C ARG A 51 -5.01 -13.90 -7.23
N HIS A 52 -5.69 -12.76 -7.32
CA HIS A 52 -7.14 -12.63 -7.40
C HIS A 52 -7.63 -12.25 -8.80
N GLY A 53 -6.75 -12.33 -9.82
CA GLY A 53 -7.12 -12.10 -11.23
C GLY A 53 -6.46 -10.88 -11.87
N GLU A 54 -5.82 -10.00 -11.09
CA GLU A 54 -5.17 -8.78 -11.63
C GLU A 54 -3.80 -9.04 -12.27
N GLY A 55 -3.30 -10.27 -12.26
CA GLY A 55 -1.96 -10.60 -12.78
C GLY A 55 -1.78 -10.26 -14.27
N LEU A 56 -2.79 -10.50 -15.11
CA LEU A 56 -2.74 -10.14 -16.53
C LEU A 56 -2.82 -8.62 -16.75
N ALA A 57 -3.62 -7.93 -15.94
CA ALA A 57 -3.71 -6.47 -15.99
C ALA A 57 -2.37 -5.82 -15.59
N LEU A 58 -1.69 -6.38 -14.59
CA LEU A 58 -0.34 -5.98 -14.20
C LEU A 58 0.65 -6.13 -15.36
N LEU A 59 0.70 -7.29 -16.02
CA LEU A 59 1.60 -7.51 -17.14
C LEU A 59 1.34 -6.54 -18.31
N ARG A 60 0.08 -6.25 -18.61
CA ARG A 60 -0.30 -5.24 -19.62
C ARG A 60 0.16 -3.84 -19.23
N THR A 61 -0.04 -3.45 -17.97
CA THR A 61 0.47 -2.18 -17.43
C THR A 61 1.99 -2.09 -17.58
N LEU A 62 2.72 -3.16 -17.25
CA LEU A 62 4.18 -3.21 -17.37
C LEU A 62 4.65 -3.19 -18.83
N GLY A 63 3.91 -3.83 -19.75
CA GLY A 63 4.22 -3.81 -21.18
C GLY A 63 3.99 -2.45 -21.85
N THR A 64 3.15 -1.59 -21.25
CA THR A 64 2.89 -0.23 -21.73
C THR A 64 3.69 0.85 -20.99
N LEU A 65 4.53 0.44 -20.03
CA LEU A 65 5.28 1.35 -19.20
C LEU A 65 6.45 1.97 -19.98
N ARG A 66 6.45 3.29 -20.08
CA ARG A 66 7.56 4.02 -20.72
C ARG A 66 8.75 4.13 -19.76
N PRO A 67 9.99 4.11 -20.26
CA PRO A 67 11.18 4.23 -19.41
C PRO A 67 11.23 5.55 -18.62
N GLU A 68 10.69 6.63 -19.19
CA GLU A 68 10.55 7.93 -18.52
C GLU A 68 9.62 7.86 -17.30
N ASP A 69 8.47 7.18 -17.42
CA ASP A 69 7.54 6.97 -16.31
C ASP A 69 8.15 6.02 -15.27
N ALA A 70 8.90 5.01 -15.72
CA ALA A 70 9.58 4.06 -14.86
C ALA A 70 10.71 4.69 -14.02
N ALA A 71 11.26 5.84 -14.45
CA ALA A 71 12.28 6.57 -13.71
C ALA A 71 11.70 7.39 -12.54
N ALA A 72 10.40 7.67 -12.54
CA ALA A 72 9.76 8.45 -11.49
C ALA A 72 9.90 7.75 -10.12
N PRO A 73 10.22 8.48 -9.02
CA PRO A 73 10.47 7.87 -7.71
C PRO A 73 9.33 6.99 -7.20
N ALA A 74 8.07 7.43 -7.36
CA ALA A 74 6.89 6.67 -6.95
C ALA A 74 6.75 5.35 -7.73
N VAL A 75 6.98 5.40 -9.05
CA VAL A 75 6.89 4.20 -9.91
C VAL A 75 8.04 3.25 -9.61
N ARG A 76 9.29 3.74 -9.49
CA ARG A 76 10.44 2.93 -9.08
C ARG A 76 10.19 2.20 -7.76
N HIS A 77 9.61 2.91 -6.79
CA HIS A 77 9.20 2.32 -5.53
C HIS A 77 8.17 1.19 -5.73
N ALA A 78 7.10 1.44 -6.48
CA ALA A 78 6.08 0.44 -6.76
C ALA A 78 6.62 -0.79 -7.51
N LEU A 79 7.56 -0.60 -8.45
CA LEU A 79 8.25 -1.70 -9.13
C LEU A 79 9.09 -2.54 -8.15
N ALA A 80 9.81 -1.88 -7.22
CA ALA A 80 10.60 -2.56 -6.19
C ALA A 80 9.71 -3.32 -5.19
N ALA A 81 8.58 -2.73 -4.78
CA ALA A 81 7.57 -3.38 -3.93
C ALA A 81 6.97 -4.61 -4.61
N ARG A 82 6.59 -4.51 -5.88
CA ARG A 82 6.15 -5.66 -6.69
C ARG A 82 7.21 -6.75 -6.73
N ALA A 83 8.47 -6.40 -7.00
CA ALA A 83 9.55 -7.38 -7.08
C ALA A 83 9.75 -8.12 -5.74
N ALA A 84 9.73 -7.39 -4.62
CA ALA A 84 9.81 -7.99 -3.28
C ALA A 84 8.62 -8.92 -3.00
N LEU A 85 7.41 -8.50 -3.38
CA LEU A 85 6.19 -9.30 -3.22
C LEU A 85 6.25 -10.59 -4.07
N ALA A 86 6.69 -10.49 -5.32
CA ALA A 86 6.85 -11.63 -6.22
C ALA A 86 7.93 -12.61 -5.73
N ALA A 87 8.98 -12.10 -5.08
CA ALA A 87 10.05 -12.92 -4.49
C ALA A 87 9.67 -13.54 -3.13
N GLY A 88 8.57 -13.11 -2.51
CA GLY A 88 8.23 -13.54 -1.15
C GLY A 88 9.14 -12.94 -0.06
N ASP A 89 9.83 -11.83 -0.36
CA ASP A 89 10.79 -11.18 0.55
C ASP A 89 10.06 -10.23 1.51
N ALA A 90 9.51 -10.78 2.58
CA ALA A 90 8.79 -10.03 3.62
C ALA A 90 9.63 -8.90 4.26
N PRO A 91 10.91 -9.11 4.62
CA PRO A 91 11.72 -8.06 5.24
C PRO A 91 11.96 -6.87 4.30
N ARG A 92 12.29 -7.14 3.03
CA ARG A 92 12.47 -6.08 2.02
C ARG A 92 11.16 -5.36 1.74
N PHE A 93 10.04 -6.09 1.68
CA PHE A 93 8.73 -5.49 1.49
C PHE A 93 8.33 -4.58 2.66
N ALA A 94 8.59 -4.99 3.90
CA ALA A 94 8.35 -4.17 5.09
C ALA A 94 9.19 -2.88 5.08
N ALA A 95 10.47 -2.97 4.69
CA ALA A 95 11.34 -1.81 4.55
C ALA A 95 10.86 -0.85 3.43
N LEU A 96 10.38 -1.39 2.30
CA LEU A 96 9.75 -0.61 1.25
C LEU A 96 8.47 0.07 1.75
N ARG A 97 7.59 -0.65 2.44
CA ARG A 97 6.36 -0.08 3.02
C ARG A 97 6.65 1.10 3.95
N ALA A 98 7.70 0.98 4.77
CA ALA A 98 8.13 2.04 5.69
C ALA A 98 8.70 3.29 5.01
N ARG A 99 8.89 3.31 3.70
CA ARG A 99 9.34 4.49 2.94
C ARG A 99 8.41 4.80 1.76
N ALA A 100 7.20 4.24 1.77
CA ALA A 100 6.27 4.40 0.67
C ALA A 100 5.73 5.83 0.66
N PRO A 101 5.71 6.51 -0.51
CA PRO A 101 5.15 7.83 -0.64
C PRO A 101 3.61 7.79 -0.63
N GLY A 102 2.98 8.81 -0.03
CA GLY A 102 1.54 9.01 -0.04
C GLY A 102 0.74 7.81 0.49
N LEU A 103 -0.24 7.36 -0.29
CA LEU A 103 -1.13 6.24 0.06
C LEU A 103 -0.54 4.86 -0.30
N GLY A 104 0.71 4.80 -0.78
CA GLY A 104 1.35 3.55 -1.19
C GLY A 104 1.49 2.57 -0.03
N ALA A 105 1.78 3.07 1.16
CA ALA A 105 1.88 2.25 2.38
C ALA A 105 0.55 1.53 2.69
N ALA A 106 -0.59 2.19 2.49
CA ALA A 106 -1.91 1.61 2.75
C ALA A 106 -2.23 0.46 1.78
N LEU A 107 -1.94 0.64 0.48
CA LEU A 107 -2.09 -0.44 -0.51
C LEU A 107 -1.14 -1.62 -0.22
N MET A 108 0.09 -1.34 0.20
CA MET A 108 1.06 -2.37 0.53
C MET A 108 0.69 -3.17 1.78
N ASP A 109 0.04 -2.54 2.78
CA ASP A 109 -0.37 -3.21 4.03
C ASP A 109 -1.30 -4.40 3.76
N LEU A 110 -2.16 -4.29 2.74
CA LEU A 110 -3.07 -5.36 2.30
C LEU A 110 -2.35 -6.66 1.90
N ALA A 111 -1.11 -6.59 1.41
CA ALA A 111 -0.33 -7.76 1.02
C ALA A 111 0.42 -8.41 2.19
N VAL A 112 0.62 -7.70 3.30
CA VAL A 112 1.50 -8.16 4.39
C VAL A 112 1.04 -9.48 5.02
N PRO A 113 -0.24 -9.70 5.34
CA PRO A 113 -0.68 -10.96 5.94
C PRO A 113 -0.43 -12.16 5.03
N GLY A 114 -0.74 -12.05 3.74
CA GLY A 114 -0.49 -13.09 2.75
C GLY A 114 1.01 -13.37 2.56
N LEU A 115 1.81 -12.31 2.47
CA LEU A 115 3.26 -12.40 2.33
C LEU A 115 3.93 -13.07 3.54
N ARG A 116 3.51 -12.72 4.76
CA ARG A 116 3.97 -13.36 6.00
C ARG A 116 3.62 -14.84 6.05
N TYR A 117 2.39 -15.18 5.67
CA TYR A 117 1.96 -16.58 5.65
C TYR A 117 2.75 -17.44 4.65
N ASP A 118 2.99 -16.91 3.45
CA ASP A 118 3.81 -17.59 2.45
C ASP A 118 5.25 -17.79 2.93
N ALA A 119 5.83 -16.75 3.54
CA ALA A 119 7.18 -16.81 4.12
C ALA A 119 7.26 -17.83 5.27
N LEU A 120 6.23 -17.94 6.12
CA LEU A 120 6.16 -18.95 7.17
C LEU A 120 6.12 -20.37 6.58
N CYS A 121 5.29 -20.58 5.57
CA CYS A 121 5.18 -21.86 4.88
C CYS A 121 6.51 -22.25 4.21
N ALA A 122 7.21 -21.28 3.61
CA ALA A 122 8.53 -21.48 3.03
C ALA A 122 9.58 -21.82 4.10
N ALA A 123 9.61 -21.08 5.21
CA ALA A 123 10.51 -21.33 6.33
C ALA A 123 10.32 -22.75 6.90
N CYS A 124 9.08 -23.19 7.11
CA CYS A 124 8.78 -24.55 7.57
C CYS A 124 9.28 -25.65 6.63
N LYS A 125 9.32 -25.37 5.32
CA LYS A 125 9.81 -26.32 4.31
C LYS A 125 11.33 -26.33 4.27
N ALA A 126 11.98 -25.18 4.44
CA ALA A 126 13.43 -25.01 4.34
C ALA A 126 14.20 -25.42 5.60
N PHE A 127 13.67 -25.13 6.81
CA PHE A 127 14.41 -25.25 8.07
C PHE A 127 13.90 -26.38 8.97
N LYS A 128 14.09 -27.64 8.54
CA LYS A 128 13.76 -28.82 9.37
C LYS A 128 14.97 -29.22 10.24
N PRO A 129 14.80 -29.55 11.54
CA PRO A 129 13.53 -29.78 12.24
C PRO A 129 12.84 -28.52 12.80
N GLY A 130 13.54 -27.41 12.95
CA GLY A 130 12.98 -26.16 13.46
C GLY A 130 13.85 -24.95 13.20
N VAL A 131 13.32 -23.78 13.56
CA VAL A 131 13.99 -22.47 13.38
C VAL A 131 13.81 -21.61 14.63
N ALA A 132 14.84 -20.84 15.00
CA ALA A 132 14.78 -19.93 16.14
C ALA A 132 13.73 -18.83 15.92
N GLY A 133 12.95 -18.51 16.96
CA GLY A 133 11.88 -17.53 16.89
C GLY A 133 12.37 -16.14 16.49
N ARG A 134 13.57 -15.74 16.92
CA ARG A 134 14.19 -14.46 16.53
C ARG A 134 14.48 -14.38 15.04
N ASP A 135 15.08 -15.41 14.47
CA ASP A 135 15.39 -15.43 13.04
C ASP A 135 14.12 -15.51 12.21
N LEU A 136 13.12 -16.26 12.68
CA LEU A 136 11.80 -16.30 12.07
C LEU A 136 11.11 -14.93 12.08
N ALA A 137 11.13 -14.21 13.20
CA ALA A 137 10.55 -12.87 13.30
C ALA A 137 11.22 -11.88 12.32
N ARG A 138 12.54 -12.01 12.11
CA ARG A 138 13.27 -11.25 11.08
C ARG A 138 12.84 -11.67 9.68
N MET A 139 12.78 -12.96 9.37
CA MET A 139 12.40 -13.48 8.04
C MET A 139 10.96 -13.14 7.66
N LEU A 140 10.05 -13.07 8.63
CA LEU A 140 8.65 -12.72 8.41
C LEU A 140 8.41 -11.19 8.37
N GLY A 141 9.45 -10.38 8.55
CA GLY A 141 9.32 -8.92 8.51
C GLY A 141 8.51 -8.33 9.68
N PHE A 142 8.55 -8.97 10.86
CA PHE A 142 8.07 -8.35 12.11
C PHE A 142 9.11 -7.42 12.72
N VAL A 143 10.39 -7.70 12.49
CA VAL A 143 11.51 -6.90 12.99
C VAL A 143 11.99 -5.94 11.92
N ARG A 144 12.14 -4.67 12.28
CA ARG A 144 12.69 -3.63 11.41
C ARG A 144 14.14 -4.00 11.10
N ARG A 145 14.43 -4.16 9.81
CA ARG A 145 15.81 -4.38 9.36
C ARG A 145 16.63 -3.14 9.75
N PRO A 146 17.74 -3.29 10.50
CA PRO A 146 18.69 -2.20 10.62
C PRO A 146 19.18 -1.95 9.20
N GLU A 147 19.07 -0.71 8.75
CA GLU A 147 19.46 -0.27 7.42
C GLU A 147 20.98 -0.44 7.22
N MET A 148 21.39 -1.69 7.01
CA MET A 148 22.68 -2.06 6.43
C MET A 148 22.69 -1.39 5.07
N GLY A 149 23.62 -0.47 4.87
CA GLY A 149 23.81 0.29 3.64
C GLY A 149 24.09 -0.62 2.45
N GLU A 150 23.05 -1.25 1.91
CA GLU A 150 23.07 -1.83 0.58
C GLU A 150 23.05 -0.66 -0.41
N GLY A 151 24.25 -0.28 -0.82
CA GLY A 151 24.49 0.53 -2.00
C GLY A 151 23.88 -0.13 -3.22
N ALA A 152 22.65 0.26 -3.55
CA ALA A 152 22.29 0.48 -4.93
C ALA A 152 22.62 1.95 -5.21
N GLY A 153 23.64 2.19 -6.03
CA GLY A 153 24.07 3.53 -6.45
C GLY A 153 22.95 4.33 -7.12
N GLY A 154 22.17 5.00 -6.28
CA GLY A 154 21.34 6.13 -6.64
C GLY A 154 21.71 7.22 -5.65
N GLU A 155 22.40 8.23 -6.16
CA GLU A 155 22.84 9.45 -5.51
C GLU A 155 22.10 9.76 -4.22
N GLY A 156 22.87 9.87 -3.13
CA GLY A 156 22.46 10.59 -1.94
C GLY A 156 22.25 12.06 -2.30
N GLY A 157 21.08 12.34 -2.87
CA GLY A 157 20.49 13.66 -2.81
C GLY A 157 19.92 13.81 -1.42
N GLY A 158 20.62 14.56 -0.56
CA GLY A 158 20.00 15.28 0.55
C GLY A 158 19.02 16.32 -0.01
N GLY A 159 17.95 15.84 -0.63
CA GLY A 159 16.78 16.63 -0.92
C GLY A 159 15.93 16.61 0.34
N ALA A 160 15.73 17.77 0.93
CA ALA A 160 14.60 17.98 1.82
C ALA A 160 13.38 17.33 1.17
N GLU A 161 12.83 16.29 1.81
CA GLU A 161 11.52 15.75 1.44
C GLU A 161 10.58 16.95 1.29
N PRO A 162 9.97 17.18 0.11
CA PRO A 162 8.97 18.22 0.01
C PRO A 162 7.93 17.85 1.06
N GLN A 163 7.71 18.78 1.98
CA GLN A 163 6.76 18.71 3.06
C GLN A 163 5.46 18.16 2.48
N SER A 164 5.24 16.85 2.64
CA SER A 164 4.15 16.16 1.97
C SER A 164 2.89 16.69 2.61
N ASP A 165 2.02 17.31 1.82
CA ASP A 165 0.72 17.73 2.32
C ASP A 165 0.07 16.55 3.06
N PRO A 166 -0.61 16.81 4.19
CA PRO A 166 -1.29 15.78 4.96
C PRO A 166 -2.14 14.90 4.02
N LEU A 167 -2.11 13.59 4.25
CA LEU A 167 -2.89 12.65 3.46
C LEU A 167 -4.37 13.13 3.42
N PRO A 168 -5.09 13.01 2.29
CA PRO A 168 -6.47 13.43 2.20
C PRO A 168 -7.31 12.81 3.34
N GLY A 169 -7.89 13.66 4.20
CA GLY A 169 -8.68 13.22 5.36
C GLY A 169 -7.87 12.79 6.59
N CYS A 170 -6.55 12.97 6.63
CA CYS A 170 -5.67 12.63 7.75
C CYS A 170 -4.75 13.81 8.10
N SER A 171 -4.55 14.08 9.39
CA SER A 171 -3.59 15.10 9.85
C SER A 171 -2.13 14.64 9.75
N ALA A 172 -1.91 13.34 9.55
CA ALA A 172 -0.59 12.76 9.43
C ALA A 172 -0.09 12.79 7.98
N ALA A 173 1.19 13.14 7.81
CA ALA A 173 1.90 13.08 6.54
C ALA A 173 2.19 11.64 6.08
N ARG A 174 2.01 10.64 6.96
CA ARG A 174 2.37 9.25 6.71
C ARG A 174 1.38 8.27 7.33
N TYR A 175 1.04 7.23 6.58
CA TYR A 175 0.28 6.08 7.07
C TYR A 175 1.19 5.10 7.82
N VAL A 176 0.90 4.87 9.10
CA VAL A 176 1.69 4.00 9.98
C VAL A 176 1.27 2.52 9.85
N GLY A 177 0.02 2.24 9.46
CA GLY A 177 -0.49 0.89 9.17
C GLY A 177 -0.49 -0.09 10.35
N GLU A 178 -1.14 -1.24 10.18
CA GLU A 178 -1.28 -2.24 11.25
C GLU A 178 -0.08 -3.20 11.30
N HIS A 179 0.67 -3.31 10.21
CA HIS A 179 1.73 -4.31 10.07
C HIS A 179 3.14 -3.73 10.08
N GLU A 180 3.35 -2.58 10.74
CA GLU A 180 4.66 -1.97 10.85
C GLU A 180 5.69 -2.90 11.50
N ALA A 181 6.90 -2.90 10.95
CA ALA A 181 8.03 -3.63 11.52
C ALA A 181 8.56 -2.90 12.76
N GLN A 182 8.78 -3.64 13.84
CA GLN A 182 9.06 -3.12 15.18
C GLN A 182 10.53 -3.37 15.58
N ASP A 183 10.93 -2.97 16.78
CA ASP A 183 12.21 -3.40 17.35
C ASP A 183 12.27 -4.92 17.58
N GLU A 184 13.44 -5.45 17.90
CA GLU A 184 13.64 -6.91 18.01
C GLU A 184 12.73 -7.55 19.06
N GLU A 185 12.53 -6.90 20.21
CA GLU A 185 11.79 -7.48 21.33
C GLU A 185 10.28 -7.47 21.04
N ARG A 186 9.75 -6.33 20.61
CA ARG A 186 8.33 -6.22 20.25
C ARG A 186 7.97 -7.01 18.99
N GLY A 187 8.89 -7.03 18.01
CA GLY A 187 8.73 -7.80 16.78
C GLY A 187 8.71 -9.30 17.03
N LEU A 188 9.57 -9.80 17.94
CA LEU A 188 9.52 -11.19 18.39
C LEU A 188 8.20 -11.52 19.08
N ALA A 189 7.77 -10.70 20.05
CA ALA A 189 6.51 -10.92 20.76
C ALA A 189 5.30 -10.96 19.80
N SER A 190 5.23 -10.00 18.87
CA SER A 190 4.18 -9.95 17.84
C SER A 190 4.22 -11.16 16.92
N CYS A 191 5.42 -11.61 16.53
CA CYS A 191 5.59 -12.80 15.71
C CYS A 191 5.09 -14.06 16.43
N LEU A 192 5.41 -14.23 17.71
CA LEU A 192 4.99 -15.41 18.48
C LEU A 192 3.47 -15.47 18.65
N ALA A 193 2.84 -14.33 18.99
CA ALA A 193 1.38 -14.25 19.07
C ALA A 193 0.73 -14.60 17.72
N TRP A 194 1.27 -14.09 16.61
CA TRP A 194 0.77 -14.40 15.28
C TRP A 194 0.98 -15.87 14.88
N LEU A 195 2.09 -16.50 15.30
CA LEU A 195 2.35 -17.93 15.07
C LEU A 195 1.35 -18.82 15.80
N GLU A 196 0.96 -18.46 17.02
CA GLU A 196 -0.09 -19.15 17.77
C GLU A 196 -1.43 -19.09 17.03
N GLU A 197 -1.81 -17.91 16.53
CA GLU A 197 -3.01 -17.74 15.70
C GLU A 197 -2.95 -18.57 14.40
N CYS A 198 -1.76 -18.73 13.82
CA CYS A 198 -1.54 -19.56 12.65
C CYS A 198 -1.62 -21.07 12.94
N GLY A 199 -1.72 -21.50 14.20
CA GLY A 199 -1.66 -22.91 14.60
C GLY A 199 -0.27 -23.52 14.55
N ALA A 200 0.77 -22.69 14.62
CA ALA A 200 2.15 -23.13 14.62
C ALA A 200 2.53 -23.74 15.99
N VAL A 201 3.39 -24.75 15.98
CA VAL A 201 3.89 -25.41 17.19
C VAL A 201 5.24 -24.80 17.55
N THR A 202 5.26 -24.03 18.64
CA THR A 202 6.49 -23.46 19.22
C THR A 202 6.92 -24.27 20.44
N GLY A 203 8.23 -24.26 20.70
CA GLY A 203 8.85 -24.88 21.87
C GLY A 203 9.94 -23.98 22.44
N VAL A 204 10.46 -24.37 23.59
CA VAL A 204 11.61 -23.71 24.23
C VAL A 204 12.73 -24.74 24.31
N ASP A 205 13.93 -24.35 23.88
CA ASP A 205 15.10 -25.23 23.96
C ASP A 205 15.70 -25.26 25.38
N VAL A 206 16.79 -26.02 25.53
CA VAL A 206 17.49 -26.17 26.82
C VAL A 206 18.14 -24.89 27.32
N GLU A 207 18.33 -23.90 26.45
CA GLU A 207 18.90 -22.58 26.77
C GLU A 207 17.82 -21.53 27.05
N GLY A 208 16.54 -21.90 26.94
CA GLY A 208 15.41 -21.00 27.14
C GLY A 208 15.03 -20.20 25.88
N ALA A 209 15.61 -20.49 24.72
CA ALA A 209 15.29 -19.83 23.48
C ALA A 209 14.05 -20.46 22.82
N VAL A 210 13.14 -19.60 22.34
CA VAL A 210 11.92 -20.03 21.64
C VAL A 210 12.29 -20.49 20.22
N PHE A 211 11.79 -21.65 19.81
CA PHE A 211 11.93 -22.19 18.46
C PHE A 211 10.56 -22.61 17.89
N LEU A 212 10.45 -22.57 16.56
CA LEU A 212 9.32 -23.13 15.82
C LEU A 212 9.66 -24.59 15.43
N ASP A 213 8.81 -25.54 15.78
CA ASP A 213 8.88 -26.91 15.27
C ASP A 213 8.24 -26.97 13.88
N CYS A 214 9.08 -26.88 12.84
CA CYS A 214 8.64 -26.87 11.45
C CYS A 214 7.98 -28.19 11.03
N LYS A 215 8.40 -29.32 11.63
CA LYS A 215 7.83 -30.64 11.31
C LYS A 215 6.41 -30.76 11.87
N ALA A 216 6.22 -30.44 13.14
CA ALA A 216 4.92 -30.48 13.80
C ALA A 216 3.95 -29.42 13.27
N SER A 217 4.47 -28.26 12.84
CA SER A 217 3.65 -27.16 12.31
C SER A 217 3.16 -27.40 10.88
N SER A 218 3.96 -28.06 10.02
CA SER A 218 3.71 -28.11 8.57
C SER A 218 2.33 -28.60 8.12
N GLY A 219 1.64 -29.42 8.91
CA GLY A 219 0.28 -29.92 8.61
C GLY A 219 -0.86 -29.19 9.32
N ARG A 220 -0.55 -28.17 10.15
CA ARG A 220 -1.52 -27.46 11.00
C ARG A 220 -1.64 -25.97 10.67
N LEU A 221 -0.70 -25.43 9.90
CA LEU A 221 -0.67 -24.02 9.57
C LEU A 221 -1.92 -23.59 8.79
N ALA A 222 -2.55 -22.54 9.27
CA ALA A 222 -3.63 -21.84 8.59
C ALA A 222 -3.37 -20.34 8.62
N ARG A 223 -3.79 -19.62 7.58
CA ARG A 223 -3.74 -18.16 7.59
C ARG A 223 -4.77 -17.65 8.61
N PRO A 224 -4.41 -16.74 9.53
CA PRO A 224 -5.38 -16.10 10.42
C PRO A 224 -6.48 -15.43 9.58
N ALA A 225 -7.73 -15.52 10.02
CA ALA A 225 -8.85 -14.95 9.28
C ALA A 225 -8.65 -13.44 9.11
N ASP A 226 -8.75 -12.94 7.87
CA ASP A 226 -8.76 -11.50 7.63
C ASP A 226 -10.00 -10.93 8.33
N LYS A 227 -9.80 -10.11 9.37
CA LYS A 227 -10.90 -9.48 10.12
C LYS A 227 -11.73 -8.51 9.26
N GLU A 228 -11.27 -8.18 8.06
CA GLU A 228 -11.93 -7.28 7.12
C GLU A 228 -12.12 -7.91 5.74
N ALA A 229 -12.82 -9.04 5.66
CA ALA A 229 -13.37 -9.51 4.39
C ALA A 229 -14.49 -8.56 3.93
N VAL A 230 -14.13 -7.37 3.44
CA VAL A 230 -15.06 -6.54 2.67
C VAL A 230 -15.16 -7.18 1.29
N ALA A 231 -16.37 -7.58 0.91
CA ALA A 231 -16.65 -8.19 -0.37
C ALA A 231 -16.27 -7.22 -1.51
N HIS A 232 -15.10 -7.40 -2.12
CA HIS A 232 -14.73 -6.72 -3.35
C HIS A 232 -15.52 -7.32 -4.51
N GLY A 233 -16.76 -6.90 -4.63
CA GLY A 233 -17.64 -7.17 -5.75
C GLY A 233 -18.40 -5.91 -6.15
N ASP A 234 -17.72 -4.75 -6.20
CA ASP A 234 -18.34 -3.54 -6.73
C ASP A 234 -17.82 -3.26 -8.14
N ALA A 235 -18.72 -3.43 -9.10
CA ALA A 235 -18.55 -3.09 -10.51
C ALA A 235 -18.38 -1.57 -10.74
N ASN A 236 -18.49 -0.73 -9.70
CA ASN A 236 -18.35 0.73 -9.78
C ASN A 236 -16.92 1.27 -9.89
N LEU A 237 -15.86 0.44 -9.87
CA LEU A 237 -14.48 0.93 -10.00
C LEU A 237 -13.96 0.95 -11.45
N ASP A 238 -14.82 0.76 -12.45
CA ASP A 238 -14.42 1.00 -13.84
C ASP A 238 -14.28 2.50 -14.10
N ILE A 239 -13.05 2.93 -14.44
CA ILE A 239 -12.74 4.31 -14.82
C ILE A 239 -13.55 4.74 -16.05
N GLY A 240 -14.02 3.79 -16.88
CA GLY A 240 -14.91 4.04 -18.01
C GLY A 240 -16.29 4.56 -17.60
N ASP A 241 -16.84 4.09 -16.48
CA ASP A 241 -18.12 4.58 -15.95
C ASP A 241 -17.95 5.92 -15.22
N PHE A 242 -16.81 6.13 -14.55
CA PHE A 242 -16.46 7.44 -13.99
C PHE A 242 -16.35 8.53 -15.07
N MET A 243 -15.79 8.22 -16.24
CA MET A 243 -15.71 9.17 -17.35
C MET A 243 -17.06 9.42 -18.03
N LYS A 244 -17.92 8.40 -18.15
CA LYS A 244 -19.29 8.56 -18.69
C LYS A 244 -20.18 9.46 -17.84
N GLY A 245 -20.05 9.38 -16.51
CA GLY A 245 -20.78 10.26 -15.58
C GLY A 245 -20.43 11.74 -15.71
N MET A 246 -19.29 12.06 -16.35
CA MET A 246 -18.79 13.43 -16.56
C MET A 246 -19.14 14.02 -17.93
N GLY A 247 -19.89 13.29 -18.77
CA GLY A 247 -20.44 13.83 -20.02
C GLY A 247 -19.38 14.24 -21.05
N MET A 248 -18.36 13.40 -21.25
CA MET A 248 -17.47 13.45 -22.42
C MET A 248 -17.65 12.19 -23.26
#